data_AF-A0A6P7L9S8-F1
#
_entry.id   AF-A0A6P7L9S8-F1
#
_cell.length_a   1.000
_cell.length_b   1.000
_cell.length_c   1.000
_cell.angle_alpha   90.00
_cell.angle_beta   90.00
_cell.angle_gamma   90.00
#
_symmetry.space_group_name_H-M   'P 1'
#
loop_
_entity.id
_entity.type
_entity.pdbx_description
1 polymer ?
#
loop_
_entity_poly.entity_id
_entity_poly.type
_entity_poly.pdbx_seq_one_letter_code
_entity_poly.pdbx_strand_id
1 'polypeptide(L)'
;MEVIQRSADELQTALVSKRQDLVKLYSKYTNEEKRFLEEGLHPGPSHIFQAITVLSDSDWIPAHPEKSQDFESFYRDPNRMTPNANHNTIYIQPIGSIGVAGFQTDQYVEWLRGYCQAFFYGLSVKLLPTVSVADTGCAFRVNSNSHNLQILTGDLLQFLGKQKPEDAFCIVGITMIDLYPKDSWNFVFGQASLNRGIGVFSFARYDDNFYSRNYAGRLQTQLQPKPGHYSVFDGYYTPPITSTLLLRSCKALLHWMEEDQSPAAACSSVPKPTEAFQTSKLWLYRCLDVLLKQNG
;
A
#
# COMPACT_ATOMS: atom_id res chain seq x y z
N MET A 1 -3.73 26.67 -3.47
CA MET A 1 -4.49 25.62 -4.16
C MET A 1 -4.20 25.72 -5.64
N GLU A 2 -3.33 24.87 -6.14
CA GLU A 2 -2.95 24.74 -7.54
C GLU A 2 -3.31 23.32 -7.99
N VAL A 3 -4.04 23.18 -9.09
CA VAL A 3 -4.32 21.86 -9.67
C VAL A 3 -3.23 21.54 -10.67
N ILE A 4 -2.52 20.43 -10.49
CA ILE A 4 -1.50 19.99 -11.43
C ILE A 4 -2.22 19.55 -12.71
N GLN A 5 -2.05 20.32 -13.78
CA GLN A 5 -2.56 19.98 -15.10
C GLN A 5 -1.42 19.71 -16.07
N ARG A 6 -1.66 18.75 -16.98
CA ARG A 6 -0.75 18.39 -18.07
C ARG A 6 -1.45 18.67 -19.40
N SER A 7 -0.68 19.03 -20.42
CA SER A 7 -1.25 19.24 -21.75
C SER A 7 -1.77 17.92 -22.34
N ALA A 8 -2.71 18.00 -23.28
CA ALA A 8 -3.20 16.82 -23.99
C ALA A 8 -2.07 16.06 -24.69
N ASP A 9 -1.09 16.78 -25.26
CA ASP A 9 0.08 16.19 -25.92
C ASP A 9 1.00 15.45 -24.93
N GLU A 10 1.19 15.99 -23.72
CA GLU A 10 1.94 15.32 -22.65
C GLU A 10 1.24 14.05 -22.19
N LEU A 11 -0.08 14.10 -21.99
CA LEU A 11 -0.89 12.94 -21.60
C LEU A 11 -0.92 11.87 -22.69
N GLN A 12 -1.02 12.28 -23.96
CA GLN A 12 -0.96 11.37 -25.10
C GLN A 12 0.40 10.70 -25.21
N THR A 13 1.50 11.44 -25.04
CA THR A 13 2.86 10.87 -25.04
C THR A 13 3.10 9.97 -23.82
N ALA A 14 2.47 10.29 -22.69
CA ALA A 14 2.48 9.46 -21.49
C ALA A 14 1.71 8.14 -21.67
N LEU A 15 0.72 8.09 -22.57
CA LEU A 15 -0.06 6.89 -22.89
C LEU A 15 0.56 6.04 -24.01
N VAL A 16 0.96 6.70 -25.10
CA VAL A 16 1.47 6.07 -26.31
C VAL A 16 2.91 6.53 -26.52
N SER A 17 3.85 5.62 -26.26
CA SER A 17 5.27 5.89 -26.47
C SER A 17 5.59 6.22 -27.93
N LYS A 18 6.63 7.03 -28.16
CA LYS A 18 7.18 7.33 -29.49
C LYS A 18 7.90 6.12 -30.10
N ARG A 19 8.16 5.06 -29.32
CA ARG A 19 8.82 3.84 -29.78
C ARG A 19 7.86 2.89 -30.47
N GLN A 20 8.25 2.43 -31.65
CA GLN A 20 7.41 1.58 -32.51
C GLN A 20 7.06 0.22 -31.89
N ASP A 21 7.95 -0.37 -31.09
CA ASP A 21 7.68 -1.63 -30.39
C ASP A 21 6.64 -1.48 -29.28
N LEU A 22 6.66 -0.37 -28.55
CA LEU A 22 5.68 -0.03 -27.52
C LEU A 22 4.33 0.36 -28.12
N VAL A 23 4.31 1.03 -29.28
CA VAL A 23 3.07 1.25 -30.05
C VAL A 23 2.45 -0.07 -30.49
N LYS A 24 3.27 -1.04 -30.95
CA LYS A 24 2.80 -2.40 -31.29
C LYS A 24 2.31 -3.19 -30.07
N LEU A 25 2.84 -2.90 -28.88
CA LEU A 25 2.35 -3.49 -27.64
C LEU A 25 0.97 -2.91 -27.29
N TYR A 26 0.85 -1.58 -27.28
CA TYR A 26 -0.43 -0.89 -27.03
C TYR A 26 -1.52 -1.33 -28.03
N SER A 27 -1.17 -1.53 -29.31
CA SER A 27 -2.14 -1.94 -30.31
C SER A 27 -2.74 -3.33 -30.07
N LYS A 28 -2.06 -4.21 -29.33
CA LYS A 28 -2.56 -5.55 -28.96
C LYS A 28 -3.59 -5.53 -27.83
N TYR A 29 -3.67 -4.45 -27.06
CA TYR A 29 -4.66 -4.32 -26.00
C TYR A 29 -6.08 -4.33 -26.58
N THR A 30 -7.03 -4.84 -25.80
CA THR A 30 -8.45 -4.84 -26.18
C THR A 30 -8.98 -3.41 -26.25
N ASN A 31 -10.14 -3.23 -26.87
CA ASN A 31 -10.76 -1.90 -26.95
C ASN A 31 -11.10 -1.37 -25.55
N GLU A 32 -11.48 -2.26 -24.63
CA GLU A 32 -11.81 -1.95 -23.24
C GLU A 32 -10.57 -1.49 -22.47
N GLU A 33 -9.42 -2.17 -22.63
CA GLU A 33 -8.15 -1.80 -22.00
C GLU A 33 -7.65 -0.45 -22.50
N LYS A 34 -7.68 -0.21 -23.81
CA LYS A 34 -7.29 1.07 -24.41
C LYS A 34 -8.18 2.20 -23.89
N ARG A 35 -9.50 1.99 -23.92
CA ARG A 35 -10.47 2.95 -23.41
C ARG A 35 -10.25 3.25 -21.93
N PHE A 36 -9.94 2.24 -21.11
CA PHE A 36 -9.64 2.44 -19.70
C PHE A 36 -8.40 3.32 -19.49
N LEU A 37 -7.30 3.05 -20.21
CA LEU A 37 -6.07 3.82 -20.10
C LEU A 37 -6.25 5.26 -20.64
N GLU A 38 -7.01 5.42 -21.71
CA GLU A 38 -7.38 6.73 -22.27
C GLU A 38 -8.23 7.51 -21.25
N GLU A 39 -9.35 6.96 -20.77
CA GLU A 39 -10.22 7.62 -19.78
C GLU A 39 -9.50 7.93 -18.46
N GLY A 40 -8.46 7.16 -18.10
CA GLY A 40 -7.64 7.43 -16.93
C GLY A 40 -6.74 8.67 -17.04
N LEU A 41 -6.45 9.13 -18.26
CA LEU A 41 -5.60 10.29 -18.53
C LEU A 41 -6.38 11.51 -19.03
N HIS A 42 -7.62 11.35 -19.51
CA HIS A 42 -8.42 12.47 -20.01
C HIS A 42 -9.10 13.24 -18.87
N PRO A 43 -8.97 14.57 -18.81
CA PRO A 43 -9.82 15.40 -17.97
C PRO A 43 -11.24 15.40 -18.56
N GLY A 44 -12.15 14.60 -18.01
CA GLY A 44 -13.53 14.51 -18.48
C GLY A 44 -14.47 14.00 -17.38
N PRO A 45 -15.79 14.19 -17.53
CA PRO A 45 -16.80 14.01 -16.46
C PRO A 45 -16.92 12.58 -15.89
N SER A 46 -16.20 11.61 -16.46
CA SER A 46 -16.13 10.21 -16.03
C SER A 46 -14.83 9.86 -15.28
N HIS A 47 -14.19 10.84 -14.64
CA HIS A 47 -12.87 10.73 -13.98
C HIS A 47 -12.64 9.37 -13.27
N ILE A 48 -11.85 8.49 -13.90
CA ILE A 48 -11.34 7.29 -13.22
C ILE A 48 -10.29 7.69 -12.19
N PHE A 49 -9.52 8.75 -12.47
CA PHE A 49 -8.54 9.38 -11.58
C PHE A 49 -8.78 10.90 -11.56
N GLN A 50 -8.78 11.52 -10.38
CA GLN A 50 -8.86 12.98 -10.26
C GLN A 50 -7.48 13.62 -10.45
N ALA A 51 -7.47 14.86 -10.94
CA ALA A 51 -6.24 15.64 -10.99
C ALA A 51 -5.76 15.98 -9.59
N ILE A 52 -4.45 15.89 -9.35
CA ILE A 52 -3.87 16.17 -8.04
C ILE A 52 -3.98 17.67 -7.76
N THR A 53 -4.56 18.00 -6.61
CA THR A 53 -4.68 19.37 -6.13
C THR A 53 -3.64 19.60 -5.04
N VAL A 54 -2.70 20.50 -5.28
CA VAL A 54 -1.70 20.95 -4.31
C VAL A 54 -2.29 22.08 -3.48
N LEU A 55 -2.44 21.87 -2.19
CA LEU A 55 -2.97 22.82 -1.23
C LEU A 55 -1.87 23.73 -0.66
N SER A 56 -0.66 23.22 -0.45
CA SER A 56 0.45 23.93 0.20
C SER A 56 1.86 23.49 -0.25
N ASP A 57 2.88 24.31 0.03
CA ASP A 57 4.30 23.94 -0.21
C ASP A 57 4.80 22.80 0.69
N SER A 58 4.04 22.46 1.73
CA SER A 58 4.35 21.34 2.63
C SER A 58 3.80 20.01 2.11
N ASP A 59 3.01 20.03 1.04
CA ASP A 59 2.49 18.82 0.40
C ASP A 59 3.65 17.99 -0.16
N TRP A 60 3.44 16.67 -0.31
CA TRP A 60 4.55 15.76 -0.61
C TRP A 60 5.24 16.11 -1.93
N ILE A 61 4.46 16.38 -2.99
CA ILE A 61 4.96 16.66 -4.33
C ILE A 61 5.90 17.88 -4.39
N PRO A 62 5.51 19.07 -3.87
CA PRO A 62 6.43 20.21 -3.82
C PRO A 62 7.58 20.02 -2.83
N ALA A 63 7.36 19.37 -1.68
CA ALA A 63 8.38 19.18 -0.65
C ALA A 63 9.44 18.13 -1.02
N HIS A 64 9.07 17.14 -1.83
CA HIS A 64 9.91 16.01 -2.24
C HIS A 64 9.83 15.82 -3.76
N PRO A 65 10.58 16.60 -4.56
CA PRO A 65 10.53 16.52 -6.01
C PRO A 65 11.02 15.15 -6.49
N GLU A 66 10.10 14.35 -7.04
CA GLU A 66 10.39 13.05 -7.63
C GLU A 66 10.42 13.15 -9.17
N LYS A 67 11.23 12.31 -9.82
CA LYS A 67 11.20 12.21 -11.28
C LYS A 67 9.89 11.59 -11.72
N SER A 68 9.19 12.22 -12.64
CA SER A 68 8.05 11.62 -13.32
C SER A 68 8.47 10.36 -14.09
N GLN A 69 7.54 9.42 -14.24
CA GLN A 69 7.71 8.21 -15.04
C GLN A 69 6.57 8.14 -16.06
N ASP A 70 6.91 8.25 -17.35
CA ASP A 70 5.98 8.01 -18.45
C ASP A 70 5.99 6.53 -18.88
N PHE A 71 5.08 6.15 -19.79
CA PHE A 71 4.98 4.76 -20.28
C PHE A 71 6.30 4.25 -20.86
N GLU A 72 7.00 5.05 -21.65
CA GLU A 72 8.29 4.64 -22.21
C GLU A 72 9.35 4.40 -21.13
N SER A 73 9.45 5.31 -20.17
CA SER A 73 10.38 5.22 -19.04
C SER A 73 10.07 4.03 -18.14
N PHE A 74 8.79 3.74 -17.92
CA PHE A 74 8.34 2.54 -17.20
C PHE A 74 8.80 1.25 -17.91
N TYR A 75 8.62 1.14 -19.23
CA TYR A 75 9.04 -0.04 -19.98
C TYR A 75 10.56 -0.13 -20.21
N ARG A 76 11.28 0.99 -20.13
CA ARG A 76 12.74 1.03 -20.32
C ARG A 76 13.52 0.67 -19.06
N ASP A 77 12.91 0.73 -17.88
CA ASP A 77 13.62 0.46 -16.63
C ASP A 77 14.14 -1.00 -16.59
N PRO A 78 15.47 -1.23 -16.62
CA PRO A 78 16.03 -2.57 -16.60
C PRO A 78 15.81 -3.29 -15.26
N ASN A 79 15.46 -2.55 -14.19
CA ASN A 79 15.16 -3.12 -12.88
C ASN A 79 13.69 -3.49 -12.71
N ARG A 80 12.86 -3.21 -13.73
CA ARG A 80 11.43 -3.51 -13.69
C ARG A 80 11.22 -5.02 -13.74
N MET A 81 10.57 -5.54 -12.70
CA MET A 81 10.05 -6.90 -12.71
C MET A 81 8.76 -6.96 -13.52
N THR A 82 8.66 -7.91 -14.44
CA THR A 82 7.42 -8.19 -15.18
C THR A 82 6.89 -9.55 -14.75
N PRO A 83 5.63 -9.65 -14.30
CA PRO A 83 5.02 -10.94 -14.06
C PRO A 83 5.06 -11.79 -15.33
N ASN A 84 5.26 -13.09 -15.17
CA ASN A 84 5.23 -14.05 -16.26
C ASN A 84 4.56 -15.34 -15.80
N ALA A 85 4.36 -16.29 -16.72
CA ALA A 85 3.66 -17.54 -16.42
C ALA A 85 4.24 -18.33 -15.23
N ASN A 86 5.54 -18.19 -14.96
CA ASN A 86 6.22 -18.87 -13.85
C ASN A 86 6.31 -18.01 -12.58
N HIS A 87 6.14 -16.70 -12.69
CA HIS A 87 6.25 -15.74 -11.58
C HIS A 87 5.06 -14.77 -11.63
N ASN A 88 3.89 -15.28 -11.28
CA ASN A 88 2.61 -14.54 -11.32
C ASN A 88 1.88 -14.53 -9.97
N THR A 89 2.54 -14.94 -8.88
CA THR A 89 1.92 -14.97 -7.56
C THR A 89 2.47 -13.87 -6.64
N ILE A 90 1.58 -13.08 -6.05
CA ILE A 90 1.87 -12.20 -4.92
C ILE A 90 1.65 -13.00 -3.64
N TYR A 91 2.67 -13.06 -2.80
CA TYR A 91 2.57 -13.64 -1.46
C TYR A 91 2.44 -12.55 -0.40
N ILE A 92 1.53 -12.74 0.54
CA ILE A 92 1.39 -11.87 1.71
C ILE A 92 1.88 -12.67 2.92
N GLN A 93 2.86 -12.13 3.65
CA GLN A 93 3.42 -12.71 4.87
C GLN A 93 2.97 -11.88 6.08
N PRO A 94 2.01 -12.36 6.87
CA PRO A 94 1.69 -11.73 8.16
C PRO A 94 2.85 -11.88 9.14
N ILE A 95 3.25 -10.78 9.80
CA ILE A 95 4.37 -10.74 10.75
C ILE A 95 3.89 -10.14 12.08
N GLY A 96 3.98 -10.95 13.13
CA GLY A 96 3.42 -10.66 14.44
C GLY A 96 1.90 -10.81 14.46
N SER A 97 1.28 -10.35 15.55
CA SER A 97 -0.17 -10.33 15.68
C SER A 97 -0.78 -9.35 14.68
N ILE A 98 -1.67 -9.84 13.84
CA ILE A 98 -2.58 -9.01 13.04
C ILE A 98 -3.91 -9.02 13.79
N GLY A 99 -4.40 -7.86 14.25
CA GLY A 99 -5.61 -7.77 15.08
C GLY A 99 -5.60 -8.60 16.38
N VAL A 100 -6.79 -8.78 16.96
CA VAL A 100 -7.02 -9.68 18.09
C VAL A 100 -7.38 -11.06 17.54
N ALA A 101 -6.77 -12.12 18.08
CA ALA A 101 -7.04 -13.49 17.64
C ALA A 101 -8.56 -13.78 17.62
N GLY A 102 -9.07 -14.17 16.45
CA GLY A 102 -10.49 -14.43 16.24
C GLY A 102 -10.95 -14.15 14.81
N PHE A 103 -12.20 -14.53 14.52
CA PHE A 103 -12.80 -14.53 13.18
C PHE A 103 -12.68 -13.21 12.41
N GLN A 104 -12.74 -12.07 13.10
CA GLN A 104 -12.65 -10.75 12.44
C GLN A 104 -11.27 -10.49 11.83
N THR A 105 -10.22 -11.00 12.45
CA THR A 105 -8.85 -10.87 11.96
C THR A 105 -8.65 -11.69 10.70
N ASP A 106 -9.05 -12.96 10.73
CA ASP A 106 -8.91 -13.87 9.58
C ASP A 106 -9.67 -13.31 8.37
N GLN A 107 -10.87 -12.78 8.61
CA GLN A 107 -11.69 -12.14 7.59
C GLN A 107 -11.01 -10.90 6.98
N TYR A 108 -10.33 -10.08 7.77
CA TYR A 108 -9.63 -8.90 7.25
C TYR A 108 -8.46 -9.26 6.34
N VAL A 109 -7.63 -10.24 6.73
CA VAL A 109 -6.50 -10.67 5.91
C VAL A 109 -6.99 -11.29 4.59
N GLU A 110 -8.11 -12.02 4.63
CA GLU A 110 -8.78 -12.51 3.42
C GLU A 110 -9.34 -11.38 2.54
N TRP A 111 -9.91 -10.32 3.12
CA TRP A 111 -10.30 -9.15 2.34
C TRP A 111 -9.11 -8.46 1.70
N LEU A 112 -7.99 -8.29 2.41
CA LEU A 112 -6.77 -7.72 1.86
C LEU A 112 -6.26 -8.56 0.68
N ARG A 113 -6.28 -9.89 0.81
CA ARG A 113 -5.97 -10.83 -0.28
C ARG A 113 -6.87 -10.60 -1.49
N GLY A 114 -8.19 -10.52 -1.26
CA GLY A 114 -9.19 -10.30 -2.30
C GLY A 114 -9.05 -8.95 -3.02
N TYR A 115 -8.84 -7.87 -2.27
CA TYR A 115 -8.59 -6.54 -2.83
C TYR A 115 -7.30 -6.49 -3.64
N CYS A 116 -6.22 -7.09 -3.11
CA CYS A 116 -4.94 -7.19 -3.82
C CYS A 116 -5.12 -7.95 -5.15
N GLN A 117 -5.83 -9.07 -5.14
CA GLN A 117 -6.06 -9.87 -6.35
C GLN A 117 -6.95 -9.15 -7.38
N ALA A 118 -7.96 -8.41 -6.91
CA ALA A 118 -8.81 -7.61 -7.79
C ALA A 118 -8.03 -6.45 -8.43
N PHE A 119 -7.16 -5.79 -7.66
CA PHE A 119 -6.36 -4.66 -8.13
C PHE A 119 -5.25 -5.10 -9.09
N PHE A 120 -4.49 -6.15 -8.73
CA PHE A 120 -3.44 -6.71 -9.57
C PHE A 120 -4.00 -7.82 -10.47
N TYR A 121 -4.90 -7.43 -11.35
CA TYR A 121 -5.58 -8.34 -12.26
C TYR A 121 -4.60 -9.23 -13.04
N GLY A 122 -4.94 -10.52 -13.15
CA GLY A 122 -4.09 -11.53 -13.78
C GLY A 122 -3.02 -12.14 -12.88
N LEU A 123 -2.81 -11.62 -11.66
CA LEU A 123 -1.94 -12.24 -10.66
C LEU A 123 -2.74 -13.07 -9.65
N SER A 124 -2.12 -14.15 -9.16
CA SER A 124 -2.64 -14.89 -8.01
C SER A 124 -2.18 -14.22 -6.72
N VAL A 125 -3.00 -14.22 -5.67
CA VAL A 125 -2.60 -13.71 -4.35
C VAL A 125 -2.78 -14.81 -3.31
N LYS A 126 -1.71 -15.18 -2.62
CA LYS A 126 -1.68 -16.23 -1.60
C LYS A 126 -1.24 -15.66 -0.25
N LEU A 127 -1.88 -16.11 0.82
CA LEU A 127 -1.45 -15.82 2.19
C LEU A 127 -0.49 -16.90 2.67
N LEU A 128 0.61 -16.50 3.30
CA LEU A 128 1.51 -17.39 4.02
C LEU A 128 1.08 -17.50 5.50
N PRO A 129 1.46 -18.58 6.20
CA PRO A 129 1.25 -18.69 7.64
C PRO A 129 1.89 -17.50 8.37
N THR A 130 1.20 -16.96 9.38
CA THR A 130 1.73 -15.88 10.23
C THR A 130 3.02 -16.32 10.90
N VAL A 131 4.04 -15.46 10.89
CA VAL A 131 5.30 -15.66 11.62
C VAL A 131 5.37 -14.73 12.80
N SER A 132 5.99 -15.17 13.91
CA SER A 132 6.23 -14.28 15.05
C SER A 132 7.34 -13.28 14.72
N VAL A 133 7.43 -12.18 15.48
CA VAL A 133 8.56 -11.25 15.33
C VAL A 133 9.88 -11.94 15.68
N ALA A 134 9.87 -12.86 16.65
CA ALA A 134 11.04 -13.63 17.05
C ALA A 134 11.61 -14.47 15.90
N ASP A 135 10.73 -15.12 15.12
CA ASP A 135 11.14 -15.97 13.99
C ASP A 135 11.79 -15.18 12.86
N THR A 136 11.52 -13.87 12.78
CA THR A 136 12.16 -13.01 11.78
C THR A 136 13.62 -12.69 12.12
N GLY A 137 14.01 -12.77 13.40
CA GLY A 137 15.36 -12.40 13.86
C GLY A 137 15.70 -10.92 13.67
N CYS A 138 14.71 -10.05 13.44
CA CYS A 138 14.93 -8.64 13.08
C CYS A 138 15.31 -7.78 14.29
N ALA A 139 16.19 -6.81 14.07
CA ALA A 139 16.42 -5.74 15.03
C ALA A 139 15.15 -4.90 15.25
N PHE A 140 15.00 -4.39 16.46
CA PHE A 140 13.91 -3.53 16.86
C PHE A 140 14.36 -2.52 17.91
N ARG A 141 13.58 -1.45 18.08
CA ARG A 141 13.85 -0.38 19.04
C ARG A 141 12.57 0.11 19.69
N VAL A 142 12.71 0.90 20.74
CA VAL A 142 11.65 1.76 21.26
C VAL A 142 11.87 3.16 20.70
N ASN A 143 10.88 3.70 19.99
CA ASN A 143 10.97 5.06 19.45
C ASN A 143 11.05 6.09 20.58
N SER A 144 11.99 7.03 20.53
CA SER A 144 12.18 8.03 21.59
C SER A 144 11.01 9.01 21.73
N ASN A 145 10.24 9.24 20.67
CA ASN A 145 9.15 10.21 20.64
C ASN A 145 7.80 9.56 20.97
N SER A 146 7.47 8.48 20.26
CA SER A 146 6.19 7.78 20.48
C SER A 146 6.22 6.83 21.68
N HIS A 147 7.39 6.29 22.05
CA HIS A 147 7.58 5.17 22.99
C HIS A 147 6.89 3.86 22.54
N ASN A 148 6.64 3.72 21.24
CA ASN A 148 6.14 2.47 20.64
C ASN A 148 7.31 1.60 20.18
N LEU A 149 7.10 0.28 20.10
CA LEU A 149 8.06 -0.63 19.46
C LEU A 149 8.10 -0.39 17.95
N GLN A 150 9.30 -0.42 17.38
CA GLN A 150 9.52 -0.35 15.94
C GLN A 150 10.47 -1.45 15.47
N ILE A 151 10.19 -2.07 14.31
CA ILE A 151 11.04 -3.09 13.70
C ILE A 151 11.85 -2.49 12.54
N LEU A 152 13.12 -2.89 12.42
CA LEU A 152 14.01 -2.44 11.36
C LEU A 152 13.59 -3.08 10.03
N THR A 153 13.23 -2.26 9.04
CA THR A 153 12.76 -2.76 7.74
C THR A 153 13.84 -3.50 6.95
N GLY A 154 15.11 -3.12 7.09
CA GLY A 154 16.23 -3.77 6.38
C GLY A 154 16.32 -5.27 6.67
N ASP A 155 16.20 -5.63 7.95
CA ASP A 155 16.22 -7.02 8.39
C ASP A 155 14.96 -7.76 7.93
N LEU A 156 13.78 -7.13 8.00
CA LEU A 156 12.54 -7.71 7.51
C LEU A 156 12.60 -8.00 6.02
N LEU A 157 13.15 -7.10 5.21
CA LEU A 157 13.36 -7.33 3.78
C LEU A 157 14.35 -8.48 3.55
N GLN A 158 15.40 -8.61 4.36
CA GLN A 158 16.31 -9.75 4.28
C GLN A 158 15.60 -11.07 4.60
N PHE A 159 14.78 -11.09 5.66
CA PHE A 159 13.95 -12.23 6.04
C PHE A 159 12.98 -12.63 4.92
N LEU A 160 12.21 -11.68 4.39
CA LEU A 160 11.25 -11.91 3.31
C LEU A 160 11.94 -12.43 2.05
N GLY A 161 13.15 -11.93 1.74
CA GLY A 161 13.95 -12.45 0.63
C GLY A 161 14.32 -13.93 0.78
N LYS A 162 14.45 -14.45 2.01
CA LYS A 162 14.67 -15.88 2.29
C LYS A 162 13.39 -16.69 2.23
N GLN A 163 12.25 -16.08 2.57
CA GLN A 163 10.93 -16.73 2.56
C GLN A 163 10.22 -16.68 1.21
N LYS A 164 10.70 -15.84 0.28
CA LYS A 164 10.08 -15.65 -1.04
C LYS A 164 10.01 -16.98 -1.81
N PRO A 165 8.80 -17.49 -2.12
CA PRO A 165 8.66 -18.71 -2.93
C PRO A 165 9.20 -18.52 -4.35
N GLU A 166 9.59 -19.62 -5.01
CA GLU A 166 10.16 -19.57 -6.35
C GLU A 166 9.18 -19.05 -7.41
N ASP A 167 7.87 -19.37 -7.30
CA ASP A 167 6.81 -18.90 -8.20
C ASP A 167 6.33 -17.47 -7.88
N ALA A 168 6.94 -16.80 -6.90
CA ALA A 168 6.52 -15.49 -6.47
C ALA A 168 6.96 -14.41 -7.46
N PHE A 169 5.99 -13.65 -7.97
CA PHE A 169 6.25 -12.34 -8.53
C PHE A 169 6.87 -11.44 -7.45
N CYS A 170 6.17 -11.32 -6.31
CA CYS A 170 6.67 -10.63 -5.13
C CYS A 170 6.13 -11.25 -3.83
N ILE A 171 6.80 -10.92 -2.73
CA ILE A 171 6.33 -11.19 -1.36
C ILE A 171 6.25 -9.88 -0.58
N VAL A 172 5.13 -9.66 0.11
CA VAL A 172 4.87 -8.47 0.91
C VAL A 172 4.61 -8.89 2.36
N GLY A 173 5.49 -8.46 3.26
CA GLY A 173 5.25 -8.56 4.70
C GLY A 173 4.20 -7.53 5.14
N ILE A 174 3.23 -7.94 5.96
CA ILE A 174 2.31 -7.02 6.62
C ILE A 174 2.45 -7.16 8.14
N THR A 175 2.39 -6.04 8.84
CA THR A 175 2.46 -6.02 10.30
C THR A 175 1.62 -4.90 10.90
N MET A 176 1.27 -5.06 12.17
CA MET A 176 0.62 -4.03 12.98
C MET A 176 1.61 -3.29 13.88
N ILE A 177 2.91 -3.57 13.75
CA ILE A 177 3.99 -2.97 14.52
C ILE A 177 4.66 -1.89 13.68
N ASP A 178 5.02 -0.76 14.29
CA ASP A 178 5.58 0.38 13.58
C ASP A 178 6.97 0.04 12.98
N LEU A 179 7.37 0.75 11.92
CA LEU A 179 8.57 0.43 11.14
C LEU A 179 9.54 1.60 11.09
N TYR A 180 10.84 1.30 11.02
CA TYR A 180 11.87 2.30 10.78
C TYR A 180 12.96 1.80 9.81
N PRO A 181 13.51 2.67 8.94
CA PRO A 181 14.45 2.25 7.91
C PRO A 181 15.91 2.27 8.36
N LYS A 182 16.26 3.15 9.30
CA LYS A 182 17.59 3.28 9.91
C LYS A 182 17.49 4.13 11.19
N ASP A 183 18.52 4.06 12.03
CA ASP A 183 18.49 4.69 13.36
C ASP A 183 18.21 6.19 13.34
N SER A 184 18.71 6.91 12.33
CA SER A 184 18.51 8.35 12.18
C SER A 184 17.13 8.78 11.67
N TRP A 185 16.26 7.84 11.32
CA TRP A 185 14.92 8.14 10.80
C TRP A 185 13.85 7.91 11.86
N ASN A 186 12.74 8.65 11.78
CA ASN A 186 11.64 8.49 12.73
C ASN A 186 10.84 7.20 12.47
N PHE A 187 10.31 7.05 11.27
CA PHE A 187 9.51 5.88 10.87
C PHE A 187 9.32 5.83 9.35
N VAL A 188 8.77 4.72 8.86
CA VAL A 188 8.16 4.58 7.53
C VAL A 188 6.86 3.78 7.64
N PHE A 189 5.93 3.97 6.71
CA PHE A 189 4.78 3.07 6.59
C PHE A 189 5.17 1.72 5.97
N GLY A 190 6.18 1.73 5.12
CA GLY A 190 6.68 0.53 4.48
C GLY A 190 7.97 0.80 3.74
N GLN A 191 8.59 -0.25 3.26
CA GLN A 191 9.79 -0.19 2.43
C GLN A 191 9.81 -1.38 1.48
N ALA A 192 10.32 -1.18 0.27
CA ALA A 192 10.41 -2.23 -0.74
C ALA A 192 11.74 -2.20 -1.49
N SER A 193 12.08 -3.35 -2.07
CA SER A 193 13.14 -3.52 -3.07
C SER A 193 12.48 -4.05 -4.33
N LEU A 194 12.24 -3.14 -5.27
CA LEU A 194 11.47 -3.40 -6.49
C LEU A 194 12.11 -4.48 -7.36
N ASN A 195 13.44 -4.46 -7.49
CA ASN A 195 14.22 -5.45 -8.26
C ASN A 195 14.26 -6.85 -7.63
N ARG A 196 14.00 -6.97 -6.33
CA ARG A 196 13.96 -8.26 -5.62
C ARG A 196 12.53 -8.76 -5.43
N GLY A 197 11.52 -7.91 -5.68
CA GLY A 197 10.11 -8.24 -5.46
C GLY A 197 9.84 -8.56 -3.99
N ILE A 198 10.39 -7.75 -3.09
CA ILE A 198 10.17 -7.87 -1.65
C ILE A 198 9.72 -6.51 -1.10
N GLY A 199 8.76 -6.52 -0.20
CA GLY A 199 8.29 -5.31 0.46
C GLY A 199 7.74 -5.60 1.83
N VAL A 200 7.69 -4.60 2.70
CA VAL A 200 7.01 -4.68 3.98
C VAL A 200 6.18 -3.42 4.19
N PHE A 201 4.99 -3.60 4.79
CA PHE A 201 4.07 -2.53 5.11
C PHE A 201 3.52 -2.69 6.53
N SER A 202 3.32 -1.57 7.21
CA SER A 202 2.77 -1.51 8.56
C SER A 202 1.50 -0.68 8.63
N PHE A 203 0.48 -1.27 9.25
CA PHE A 203 -0.78 -0.62 9.57
C PHE A 203 -0.77 0.03 10.96
N ALA A 204 0.35 0.01 11.71
CA ALA A 204 0.40 0.50 13.10
C ALA A 204 -0.15 1.94 13.23
N ARG A 205 0.26 2.81 12.30
CA ARG A 205 -0.07 4.23 12.27
C ARG A 205 -1.45 4.56 11.73
N TYR A 206 -2.23 3.54 11.33
CA TYR A 206 -3.59 3.70 10.85
C TYR A 206 -4.60 3.68 12.01
N ASP A 207 -4.17 3.31 13.21
CA ASP A 207 -4.95 3.41 14.44
C ASP A 207 -5.27 4.88 14.77
N ASP A 208 -6.55 5.17 15.03
CA ASP A 208 -7.04 6.49 15.44
C ASP A 208 -6.33 7.05 16.67
N ASN A 209 -5.88 6.18 17.57
CA ASN A 209 -5.26 6.56 18.82
C ASN A 209 -3.73 6.55 18.75
N PHE A 210 -3.10 6.25 17.61
CA PHE A 210 -1.65 6.08 17.53
C PHE A 210 -0.84 7.26 18.10
N TYR A 211 -1.33 8.49 17.85
CA TYR A 211 -0.69 9.73 18.32
C TYR A 211 -1.21 10.22 19.68
N SER A 212 -2.16 9.52 20.28
CA SER A 212 -2.71 9.85 21.60
C SER A 212 -1.70 9.54 22.70
N ARG A 213 -1.69 10.36 23.76
CA ARG A 213 -0.86 10.11 24.95
C ARG A 213 -1.23 8.80 25.65
N ASN A 214 -2.47 8.36 25.50
CA ASN A 214 -3.03 7.15 26.10
C ASN A 214 -3.05 5.97 25.11
N TYR A 215 -2.24 6.02 24.04
CA TYR A 215 -2.15 4.92 23.09
C TYR A 215 -1.72 3.63 23.80
N ALA A 216 -2.47 2.55 23.61
CA ALA A 216 -2.25 1.29 24.32
C ALA A 216 -0.93 0.60 23.95
N GLY A 217 -0.36 0.90 22.78
CA GLY A 217 0.98 0.42 22.37
C GLY A 217 2.14 1.22 22.94
N ARG A 218 1.87 2.29 23.70
CA ARG A 218 2.91 3.13 24.30
C ARG A 218 3.51 2.43 25.52
N LEU A 219 4.81 2.15 25.47
CA LEU A 219 5.53 1.56 26.59
C LEU A 219 5.72 2.60 27.71
N GLN A 220 5.33 2.27 28.94
CA GLN A 220 5.41 3.19 30.08
C GLN A 220 6.82 3.32 30.68
N THR A 221 7.67 2.31 30.47
CA THR A 221 9.07 2.32 30.90
C THR A 221 9.97 2.51 29.69
N GLN A 222 11.09 3.22 29.87
CA GLN A 222 12.19 3.21 28.91
C GLN A 222 12.82 1.81 28.90
N LEU A 223 12.16 0.87 28.21
CA LEU A 223 12.78 -0.37 27.82
C LEU A 223 13.93 -0.03 26.88
N GLN A 224 15.14 -0.45 27.27
CA GLN A 224 16.26 -0.56 26.36
C GLN A 224 16.24 -1.99 25.82
N PRO A 225 15.57 -2.24 24.68
CA PRO A 225 15.46 -3.58 24.15
C PRO A 225 16.86 -4.13 23.84
N LYS A 226 17.17 -5.28 24.42
CA LYS A 226 18.39 -6.01 24.09
C LYS A 226 18.15 -6.82 22.81
N PRO A 227 19.12 -6.90 21.89
CA PRO A 227 19.03 -7.81 20.75
C PRO A 227 18.65 -9.22 21.21
N GLY A 228 17.68 -9.84 20.54
CA GLY A 228 17.21 -11.19 20.87
C GLY A 228 16.14 -11.29 21.97
N HIS A 229 15.79 -10.21 22.67
CA HIS A 229 14.73 -10.22 23.69
C HIS A 229 13.34 -9.97 23.08
N TYR A 230 12.84 -10.93 22.29
CA TYR A 230 11.55 -10.78 21.58
C TYR A 230 10.32 -10.87 22.46
N SER A 231 10.45 -11.26 23.73
CA SER A 231 9.32 -11.31 24.67
C SER A 231 8.66 -9.95 24.90
N VAL A 232 9.29 -8.84 24.49
CA VAL A 232 8.66 -7.51 24.50
C VAL A 232 7.48 -7.40 23.53
N PHE A 233 7.38 -8.29 22.55
CA PHE A 233 6.27 -8.38 21.62
C PHE A 233 5.13 -9.26 22.15
N ASP A 234 5.36 -10.03 23.21
CA ASP A 234 4.35 -10.91 23.79
C ASP A 234 3.25 -10.07 24.44
N GLY A 235 2.02 -10.21 23.92
CA GLY A 235 0.90 -9.38 24.37
C GLY A 235 1.04 -7.89 24.03
N TYR A 236 1.97 -7.53 23.14
CA TYR A 236 2.08 -6.15 22.66
C TYR A 236 0.80 -5.72 21.97
N TYR A 237 0.43 -4.45 22.19
CA TYR A 237 -0.81 -3.93 21.68
C TYR A 237 -0.88 -4.05 20.16
N THR A 238 -1.98 -4.65 19.71
CA THR A 238 -2.31 -4.75 18.30
C THR A 238 -3.59 -3.93 18.06
N PRO A 239 -3.54 -2.90 17.20
CA PRO A 239 -4.72 -2.13 16.85
C PRO A 239 -5.89 -3.03 16.45
N PRO A 240 -7.10 -2.79 16.97
CA PRO A 240 -8.27 -3.51 16.51
C PRO A 240 -8.50 -3.21 15.04
N ILE A 241 -8.94 -4.23 14.31
CA ILE A 241 -9.31 -4.06 12.91
C ILE A 241 -10.68 -3.40 12.87
N THR A 242 -10.70 -2.08 12.79
CA THR A 242 -11.93 -1.30 12.70
C THR A 242 -12.27 -1.00 11.24
N SER A 243 -13.54 -0.66 10.99
CA SER A 243 -13.96 -0.11 9.70
C SER A 243 -13.16 1.15 9.33
N THR A 244 -12.64 1.92 10.30
CA THR A 244 -11.74 3.06 10.06
C THR A 244 -10.35 2.62 9.63
N LEU A 245 -9.76 1.58 10.22
CA LEU A 245 -8.47 1.03 9.79
C LEU A 245 -8.55 0.48 8.37
N LEU A 246 -9.62 -0.27 8.06
CA LEU A 246 -9.91 -0.77 6.72
C LEU A 246 -10.18 0.38 5.75
N LEU A 247 -11.03 1.34 6.14
CA LEU A 247 -11.31 2.55 5.36
C LEU A 247 -10.03 3.35 5.12
N ARG A 248 -9.11 3.46 6.08
CA ARG A 248 -7.82 4.12 5.89
C ARG A 248 -6.87 3.31 5.04
N SER A 249 -6.86 1.99 5.13
CA SER A 249 -6.07 1.11 4.26
C SER A 249 -6.51 1.25 2.80
N CYS A 250 -7.83 1.24 2.58
CA CYS A 250 -8.44 1.49 1.28
C CYS A 250 -8.33 2.96 0.86
N LYS A 251 -8.42 3.90 1.82
CA LYS A 251 -8.21 5.32 1.55
C LYS A 251 -6.76 5.58 1.23
N ALA A 252 -5.74 5.02 1.88
CA ALA A 252 -4.34 5.24 1.52
C ALA A 252 -4.06 4.80 0.07
N LEU A 253 -4.71 3.73 -0.40
CA LEU A 253 -4.75 3.37 -1.82
C LEU A 253 -5.43 4.44 -2.71
N LEU A 254 -6.47 5.12 -2.20
CA LEU A 254 -7.18 6.24 -2.86
C LEU A 254 -6.59 7.64 -2.57
N HIS A 255 -5.71 7.77 -1.59
CA HIS A 255 -5.29 9.01 -0.96
C HIS A 255 -3.80 9.24 -1.21
N TRP A 256 -3.13 8.21 -1.75
CA TRP A 256 -2.10 8.35 -2.77
C TRP A 256 -2.64 8.92 -4.10
N MET A 257 -3.97 8.99 -4.29
CA MET A 257 -4.59 9.68 -5.42
C MET A 257 -5.25 11.01 -5.04
N GLU A 258 -5.63 11.23 -3.78
CA GLU A 258 -6.34 12.43 -3.31
C GLU A 258 -5.93 12.78 -1.86
N GLU A 259 -5.27 13.92 -1.64
CA GLU A 259 -4.60 14.32 -0.40
C GLU A 259 -5.42 14.49 0.91
N ASP A 260 -4.63 14.69 1.98
CA ASP A 260 -4.87 14.72 3.43
C ASP A 260 -5.91 15.68 4.00
N GLN A 261 -6.62 15.18 5.02
CA GLN A 261 -7.12 16.00 6.12
C GLN A 261 -6.64 15.40 7.45
N SER A 262 -5.61 16.00 8.03
CA SER A 262 -5.31 15.87 9.45
C SER A 262 -6.30 16.69 10.29
N PRO A 263 -6.83 16.18 11.42
CA PRO A 263 -7.74 16.94 12.27
C PRO A 263 -6.98 17.71 13.35
N ALA A 264 -7.02 19.04 13.26
CA ALA A 264 -6.98 19.91 14.43
C ALA A 264 -8.25 20.78 14.42
N ALA A 265 -8.91 20.83 15.57
CA ALA A 265 -10.05 21.69 15.94
C ALA A 265 -11.48 21.24 15.55
N ALA A 266 -12.15 20.69 16.57
CA ALA A 266 -13.49 21.04 17.08
C ALA A 266 -14.70 21.23 16.12
N CYS A 267 -15.74 20.44 16.45
CA CYS A 267 -17.19 20.71 16.29
C CYS A 267 -17.71 21.22 14.94
N SER A 268 -18.39 20.34 14.20
CA SER A 268 -19.87 20.33 14.01
C SER A 268 -20.25 19.63 12.69
N SER A 269 -21.28 18.76 12.79
CA SER A 269 -22.13 18.24 11.70
C SER A 269 -21.51 18.01 10.32
N VAL A 270 -21.03 16.78 10.05
CA VAL A 270 -20.74 16.31 8.68
C VAL A 270 -21.58 15.05 8.40
N PRO A 271 -22.33 15.00 7.28
CA PRO A 271 -23.22 13.88 6.96
C PRO A 271 -22.44 12.57 6.71
N LYS A 272 -23.09 11.45 7.02
CA LYS A 272 -22.52 10.08 6.96
C LYS A 272 -21.88 9.79 5.58
N PRO A 273 -20.62 9.32 5.53
CA PRO A 273 -19.93 8.97 4.29
C PRO A 273 -20.42 7.63 3.76
N THR A 274 -21.57 7.62 3.09
CA THR A 274 -22.15 6.43 2.43
C THR A 274 -22.03 6.50 0.91
N GLU A 275 -21.73 7.68 0.35
CA GLU A 275 -21.54 7.90 -1.09
C GLU A 275 -20.13 7.50 -1.58
N ALA A 276 -19.08 7.70 -0.78
CA ALA A 276 -17.72 7.27 -1.16
C ALA A 276 -17.57 5.74 -1.30
N PHE A 277 -18.42 4.97 -0.60
CA PHE A 277 -18.51 3.52 -0.77
C PHE A 277 -19.17 3.12 -2.09
N GLN A 278 -19.98 3.98 -2.73
CA GLN A 278 -20.60 3.66 -4.02
C GLN A 278 -19.57 3.62 -5.15
N THR A 279 -18.55 4.49 -5.15
CA THR A 279 -17.55 4.56 -6.22
C THR A 279 -16.61 3.34 -6.21
N SER A 280 -16.14 2.92 -5.03
CA SER A 280 -15.33 1.71 -4.88
C SER A 280 -16.15 0.42 -5.07
N LYS A 281 -17.43 0.43 -4.67
CA LYS A 281 -18.39 -0.64 -4.96
C LYS A 281 -18.70 -0.73 -6.46
N LEU A 282 -18.81 0.39 -7.16
CA LEU A 282 -18.90 0.43 -8.63
C LEU A 282 -17.62 -0.09 -9.28
N TRP A 283 -16.44 0.23 -8.75
CA TRP A 283 -15.17 -0.29 -9.24
C TRP A 283 -15.09 -1.81 -9.09
N LEU A 284 -15.40 -2.34 -7.90
CA LEU A 284 -15.48 -3.79 -7.65
C LEU A 284 -16.56 -4.48 -8.49
N TYR A 285 -17.73 -3.87 -8.65
CA TYR A 285 -18.78 -4.42 -9.51
C TYR A 285 -18.40 -4.39 -10.99
N ARG A 286 -17.68 -3.37 -11.46
CA ARG A 286 -17.15 -3.33 -12.83
C ARG A 286 -16.06 -4.39 -13.03
N CYS A 287 -15.17 -4.58 -12.07
CA CYS A 287 -14.19 -5.67 -12.09
C CYS A 287 -14.88 -7.05 -12.11
N LEU A 288 -15.91 -7.26 -11.29
CA LEU A 288 -16.73 -8.48 -11.28
C LEU A 288 -17.50 -8.68 -12.60
N ASP A 289 -18.05 -7.63 -13.20
CA ASP A 289 -18.80 -7.71 -14.46
C ASP A 289 -17.89 -8.02 -15.66
N VAL A 290 -16.65 -7.51 -15.67
CA VAL A 290 -15.60 -7.87 -16.65
C VAL A 290 -15.19 -9.34 -16.49
N LEU A 291 -15.04 -9.81 -15.25
CA LEU A 291 -14.65 -11.19 -14.94
C LEU A 291 -15.74 -12.22 -15.26
N LEU A 292 -17.01 -11.87 -15.07
CA LEU A 292 -18.15 -12.75 -15.35
C LEU A 292 -18.44 -12.86 -16.85
N LYS A 293 -18.13 -11.82 -17.65
CA LYS A 293 -18.25 -11.84 -19.11
C LYS A 293 -17.13 -12.63 -19.82
N GLN A 294 -16.05 -12.96 -19.13
CA GLN A 294 -14.96 -13.80 -19.67
C GLN A 294 -15.14 -15.30 -19.39
N ASN A 295 -16.15 -15.68 -18.61
CA ASN A 295 -16.45 -17.07 -18.24
C ASN A 295 -17.86 -17.53 -18.68
N GLY A 296 -18.46 -16.83 -19.65
CA GLY A 296 -19.75 -17.17 -20.26
C GLY A 296 -19.62 -17.38 -21.77
#